data_AF-A0A519SSA6-F1
#
_entry.id   AF-A0A519SSA6-F1
#
_cell.length_a   1.000
_cell.length_b   1.000
_cell.length_c   1.000
_cell.angle_alpha   90.00
_cell.angle_beta   90.00
_cell.angle_gamma   90.00
#
_symmetry.space_group_name_H-M   'P 1'
#
loop_
_entity.id
_entity.type
_entity.pdbx_description
1 polymer ?
#
loop_
_entity_poly.entity_id
_entity_poly.type
_entity_poly.pdbx_seq_one_letter_code
_entity_poly.pdbx_strand_id
1 'polypeptide(L)'
;SEQRGKNTNTLATARSFVDNSPGAQNGYVISAGTGTTSVSGIVTEYSKRSYFSQLVYDYKSRYLVTGSFRRDYSSRFAPENRAGNFGAGSVGWRISEENFFKSAAPFISNLKARASYGVNGNDNLGEYAYQGVINQNVNYPFNGIDVTNGQIQTALPSTGIKWESRYTTDFGLDFGLLDNRLTFSADYYTSTTKDALVNPTLPAYLGNSGGNPFTNVGSLRNKGFEFQAAYQQSKGEFTYGVSANLSTVKNEVLQLAQEGQVIGSGATQTAVGHPVGAFYLIQFDGVFQSQAEVDNYKNAAGKVIQPYASAGDARYVDVNGDGQINDDDRVYSNTNIPKLQFGFSANAGYKGFDLSFLVQGASGNQVFNVARSTMDRTDDPSNFRADFQPWT
;
A
#
# COMPACT_ATOMS: atom_id res chain seq x y z
N SER A 1 -7.59 -17.41 -22.37
CA SER A 1 -7.95 -17.70 -20.97
C SER A 1 -9.18 -16.87 -20.61
N GLU A 2 -10.13 -17.45 -19.86
CA GLU A 2 -11.33 -16.76 -19.39
C GLU A 2 -11.52 -17.06 -17.89
N GLN A 3 -11.77 -16.02 -17.11
CA GLN A 3 -12.04 -16.08 -15.68
C GLN A 3 -13.37 -15.39 -15.40
N ARG A 4 -14.21 -16.01 -14.57
CA ARG A 4 -15.45 -15.40 -14.09
C ARG A 4 -15.56 -15.59 -12.59
N GLY A 5 -16.02 -14.55 -11.90
CA GLY A 5 -16.33 -14.60 -10.48
C GLY A 5 -17.75 -14.11 -10.26
N LYS A 6 -18.46 -14.78 -9.35
CA LYS A 6 -19.79 -14.39 -8.90
C LYS A 6 -19.81 -14.45 -7.38
N ASN A 7 -20.16 -13.32 -6.76
CA ASN A 7 -20.37 -13.24 -5.33
C ASN A 7 -21.86 -12.99 -5.08
N THR A 8 -22.44 -13.77 -4.17
CA THR A 8 -23.84 -13.63 -3.77
C THR A 8 -23.86 -13.54 -2.25
N ASN A 9 -24.26 -12.38 -1.74
CA ASN A 9 -24.40 -12.14 -0.31
C ASN A 9 -25.87 -11.85 -0.01
N THR A 10 -26.44 -12.63 0.90
CA THR A 10 -27.79 -12.42 1.43
C THR A 10 -27.66 -12.17 2.91
N LEU A 11 -28.20 -11.04 3.38
CA LEU A 11 -28.24 -10.69 4.80
C LEU A 11 -29.69 -10.49 5.22
N ALA A 12 -30.08 -11.18 6.29
CA ALA A 12 -31.34 -10.94 6.98
C ALA A 12 -31.01 -10.41 8.37
N THR A 13 -31.65 -9.31 8.77
CA THR A 13 -31.51 -8.75 10.11
C THR A 13 -32.89 -8.53 10.70
N ALA A 14 -33.07 -9.01 11.93
CA ALA A 14 -34.21 -8.70 12.77
C ALA A 14 -33.73 -7.91 13.99
N ARG A 15 -34.58 -7.01 14.50
CA ARG A 15 -34.28 -6.14 15.65
C ARG A 15 -35.37 -6.28 16.71
N SER A 16 -35.11 -5.78 17.92
CA SER A 16 -36.06 -5.79 19.04
C SER A 16 -36.54 -7.20 19.40
N PHE A 17 -35.60 -8.10 19.70
CA PHE A 17 -35.92 -9.39 20.31
C PHE A 17 -36.52 -9.15 21.68
N VAL A 18 -37.65 -9.80 21.98
CA VAL A 18 -38.31 -9.69 23.29
C VAL A 18 -37.53 -10.57 24.26
N ASP A 19 -36.66 -9.96 25.07
CA ASP A 19 -35.98 -10.64 26.17
C ASP A 19 -36.72 -10.32 27.48
N ASN A 20 -37.48 -11.30 27.98
CA ASN A 20 -38.20 -11.17 29.24
C ASN A 20 -37.80 -12.23 30.27
N SER A 21 -36.64 -12.88 30.13
CA SER A 21 -36.17 -13.84 31.14
C SER A 21 -34.64 -13.95 31.25
N PRO A 22 -34.08 -13.87 32.48
CA PRO A 22 -32.65 -14.07 32.69
C PRO A 22 -32.28 -15.52 32.33
N GLY A 23 -31.66 -15.69 31.16
CA GLY A 23 -31.19 -16.97 30.64
C GLY A 23 -31.73 -17.38 29.27
N ALA A 24 -32.65 -16.62 28.65
CA ALA A 24 -33.21 -16.97 27.35
C ALA A 24 -32.27 -16.63 26.18
N GLN A 25 -31.69 -17.66 25.56
CA GLN A 25 -30.91 -17.61 24.33
C GLN A 25 -31.82 -17.39 23.09
N ASN A 26 -32.67 -16.36 23.07
CA ASN A 26 -33.61 -16.11 21.96
C ASN A 26 -32.99 -15.34 20.77
N GLY A 27 -31.74 -14.90 20.90
CA GLY A 27 -31.01 -14.19 19.84
C GLY A 27 -30.67 -15.02 18.59
N TYR A 28 -30.94 -16.34 18.59
CA TYR A 28 -30.65 -17.22 17.45
C TYR A 28 -31.84 -17.45 16.51
N VAL A 29 -33.04 -16.99 16.88
CA VAL A 29 -34.25 -17.17 16.06
C VAL A 29 -34.62 -15.83 15.43
N ILE A 30 -34.18 -15.62 14.18
CA ILE A 30 -34.37 -14.35 13.45
C ILE A 30 -35.85 -13.92 13.39
N SER A 31 -36.78 -14.87 13.33
CA SER A 31 -38.23 -14.59 13.30
C SER A 31 -38.84 -14.14 14.63
N ALA A 32 -38.08 -14.14 15.73
CA ALA A 32 -38.55 -13.70 17.05
C ALA A 32 -38.31 -12.20 17.32
N GLY A 33 -37.63 -11.48 16.43
CA GLY A 33 -37.50 -10.03 16.51
C GLY A 33 -38.82 -9.34 16.18
N THR A 34 -39.25 -8.41 17.03
CA THR A 34 -40.52 -7.67 16.89
C THR A 34 -40.37 -6.30 16.22
N GLY A 35 -39.14 -5.88 15.96
CA GLY A 35 -38.83 -4.66 15.20
C GLY A 35 -38.90 -4.89 13.69
N THR A 36 -38.75 -3.82 12.91
CA THR A 36 -38.75 -3.89 11.43
C THR A 36 -37.68 -4.89 10.95
N THR A 37 -38.12 -5.92 10.25
CA THR A 37 -37.23 -6.88 9.59
C THR A 37 -36.69 -6.27 8.31
N SER A 38 -35.39 -6.37 8.08
CA SER A 38 -34.75 -5.93 6.85
C SER A 38 -34.06 -7.12 6.19
N VAL A 39 -34.42 -7.38 4.95
CA VAL A 39 -33.75 -8.35 4.08
C VAL A 39 -33.03 -7.57 2.99
N SER A 40 -31.74 -7.82 2.83
CA SER A 40 -30.95 -7.26 1.73
C SER A 40 -30.21 -8.38 1.02
N GLY A 41 -30.01 -8.18 -0.28
CA GLY A 41 -29.27 -9.11 -1.13
C GLY A 41 -28.47 -8.32 -2.16
N ILE A 42 -27.23 -8.73 -2.38
CA ILE A 42 -26.37 -8.17 -3.42
C ILE A 42 -25.77 -9.33 -4.20
N VAL A 43 -25.89 -9.25 -5.52
CA VAL A 43 -25.20 -10.13 -6.46
C VAL A 43 -24.23 -9.27 -7.26
N THR A 44 -22.94 -9.60 -7.19
CA THR A 44 -21.93 -9.00 -8.05
C THR A 44 -21.29 -10.06 -8.94
N GLU A 45 -21.03 -9.68 -10.19
CA GLU A 45 -20.39 -10.54 -11.17
C GLU A 45 -19.27 -9.77 -11.86
N TYR A 46 -18.16 -10.44 -12.10
CA TYR A 46 -17.10 -9.94 -12.94
C TYR A 46 -16.57 -11.03 -13.86
N SER A 47 -16.11 -10.62 -15.03
CA SER A 47 -15.48 -11.50 -16.00
C SER A 47 -14.23 -10.86 -16.58
N LYS A 48 -13.22 -11.68 -16.82
CA LYS A 48 -11.97 -11.31 -17.44
C LYS A 48 -11.65 -12.27 -18.57
N ARG A 49 -11.27 -11.73 -19.72
CA ARG A 49 -10.82 -12.52 -20.88
C ARG A 49 -9.45 -12.05 -21.30
N SER A 50 -8.54 -13.00 -21.53
CA SER A 50 -7.14 -12.72 -21.79
C SER A 50 -6.62 -13.54 -22.97
N TYR A 51 -5.89 -12.84 -23.85
CA TYR A 51 -5.08 -13.41 -24.91
C TYR A 51 -3.63 -13.08 -24.61
N PHE A 52 -2.72 -14.04 -24.74
CA PHE A 52 -1.31 -13.83 -24.48
C PHE A 52 -0.47 -14.65 -25.44
N SER A 53 0.73 -14.15 -25.71
CA SER A 53 1.76 -14.82 -26.50
C SER A 53 3.12 -14.53 -25.88
N GLN A 54 4.03 -15.50 -25.97
CA GLN A 54 5.40 -15.35 -25.52
C GLN A 54 6.34 -15.98 -26.54
N LEU A 55 7.45 -15.30 -26.80
CA LEU A 55 8.54 -15.74 -27.63
C LEU A 55 9.80 -15.74 -26.77
N VAL A 56 10.54 -16.84 -26.82
CA VAL A 56 11.83 -16.99 -26.15
C VAL A 56 12.83 -17.45 -27.20
N TYR A 57 13.96 -16.76 -27.26
CA TYR A 57 15.06 -17.10 -28.13
C TYR A 57 16.34 -17.24 -27.31
N ASP A 58 17.00 -18.37 -27.47
CA ASP A 58 18.31 -18.67 -26.89
C ASP A 58 19.26 -18.95 -28.07
N TYR A 59 20.31 -18.14 -28.16
CA TYR A 59 21.42 -18.42 -29.06
C TYR A 59 22.64 -18.87 -28.27
N LYS A 60 22.99 -20.15 -28.44
CA LYS A 60 24.19 -20.79 -27.88
C LYS A 60 24.32 -20.60 -26.37
N SER A 61 23.21 -20.45 -25.66
CA SER A 61 23.14 -20.15 -24.23
C SER A 61 23.87 -18.86 -23.81
N ARG A 62 24.17 -17.98 -24.77
CA ARG A 62 24.88 -16.70 -24.59
C ARG A 62 23.93 -15.54 -24.63
N TYR A 63 23.13 -15.45 -25.68
CA TYR A 63 22.20 -14.34 -25.89
C TYR A 63 20.79 -14.87 -25.72
N LEU A 64 20.10 -14.30 -24.73
CA LEU A 64 18.75 -14.65 -24.34
C LEU A 64 17.87 -13.47 -24.68
N VAL A 65 16.79 -13.70 -25.41
CA VAL A 65 15.79 -12.68 -25.72
C VAL A 65 14.42 -13.24 -25.39
N THR A 66 13.64 -12.52 -24.61
CA THR A 66 12.23 -12.84 -24.36
C THR A 66 11.37 -11.67 -24.76
N GLY A 67 10.26 -11.95 -25.44
CA GLY A 67 9.19 -11.00 -25.69
C GLY A 67 7.86 -11.62 -25.27
N SER A 68 7.01 -10.83 -24.64
CA SER A 68 5.64 -11.24 -24.33
C SER A 68 4.67 -10.11 -24.64
N PHE A 69 3.47 -10.51 -25.04
CA PHE A 69 2.36 -9.60 -25.27
C PHE A 69 1.09 -10.22 -24.70
N ARG A 70 0.26 -9.36 -24.10
CA ARG A 70 -1.00 -9.74 -23.52
C ARG A 70 -2.05 -8.68 -23.82
N ARG A 71 -3.25 -9.13 -24.19
CA ARG A 71 -4.44 -8.30 -24.30
C ARG A 71 -5.50 -8.82 -23.35
N ASP A 72 -5.86 -8.00 -22.38
CA ASP A 72 -6.84 -8.31 -21.34
C ASP A 72 -8.11 -7.50 -21.52
N TYR A 73 -9.25 -8.13 -21.25
CA TYR A 73 -10.56 -7.51 -21.22
C TYR A 73 -11.14 -7.70 -19.82
N SER A 74 -11.57 -6.62 -19.17
CA SER A 74 -12.22 -6.67 -17.85
C SER A 74 -13.63 -6.09 -17.92
N SER A 75 -14.62 -6.78 -17.36
CA SER A 75 -16.00 -6.29 -17.30
C SER A 75 -16.20 -5.18 -16.27
N ARG A 76 -15.19 -4.89 -15.44
CA ARG A 76 -15.19 -3.81 -14.44
C ARG A 76 -15.11 -2.42 -15.07
N PHE A 77 -14.66 -2.33 -16.31
CA PHE A 77 -14.68 -1.10 -17.09
C PHE A 77 -15.88 -1.04 -18.04
N ALA A 78 -16.25 0.18 -18.41
CA ALA A 78 -17.24 0.44 -19.45
C ALA A 78 -16.79 -0.18 -20.78
N PRO A 79 -17.73 -0.60 -21.66
CA PRO A 79 -17.43 -1.32 -22.91
C PRO A 79 -16.27 -0.77 -23.74
N GLU A 80 -16.14 0.55 -23.82
CA GLU A 80 -15.12 1.30 -24.53
C GLU A 80 -13.70 1.15 -23.95
N ASN A 81 -13.58 0.88 -22.64
CA ASN A 81 -12.30 0.84 -21.92
C ASN A 81 -11.93 -0.56 -21.39
N ARG A 82 -12.70 -1.60 -21.76
CA ARG A 82 -12.47 -2.97 -21.26
C ARG A 82 -11.10 -3.51 -21.62
N ALA A 83 -10.58 -3.15 -22.79
CA ALA A 83 -9.35 -3.70 -23.34
C ALA A 83 -8.10 -2.98 -22.80
N GLY A 84 -7.14 -3.74 -22.29
CA GLY A 84 -5.78 -3.31 -21.97
C GLY A 84 -4.76 -4.12 -22.77
N ASN A 85 -3.71 -3.47 -23.28
CA ASN A 85 -2.61 -4.12 -24.01
C ASN A 85 -1.31 -3.93 -23.24
N PHE A 86 -0.62 -5.03 -22.97
CA PHE A 86 0.50 -5.12 -22.06
C PHE A 86 1.61 -5.93 -22.70
N GLY A 87 2.77 -5.30 -22.94
CA GLY A 87 3.94 -5.93 -23.52
C GLY A 87 5.11 -5.93 -22.56
N ALA A 88 5.97 -6.92 -22.68
CA ALA A 88 7.26 -6.95 -21.99
C ALA A 88 8.34 -7.56 -22.87
N GLY A 89 9.57 -7.12 -22.65
CA GLY A 89 10.75 -7.62 -23.31
C GLY A 89 11.92 -7.72 -22.33
N SER A 90 12.76 -8.73 -22.52
CA SER A 90 14.02 -8.84 -21.78
C SER A 90 15.13 -9.36 -22.67
N VAL A 91 16.34 -8.91 -22.35
CA VAL A 91 17.57 -9.40 -22.94
C VAL A 91 18.50 -9.88 -21.83
N GLY A 92 19.22 -10.95 -22.11
CA GLY A 92 20.22 -11.49 -21.20
C GLY A 92 21.47 -11.86 -21.97
N TRP A 93 22.63 -11.51 -21.42
CA TRP A 93 23.92 -11.91 -21.96
C TRP A 93 24.69 -12.69 -20.91
N ARG A 94 24.88 -13.99 -21.17
CA ARG A 94 25.70 -14.87 -20.34
C ARG A 94 27.15 -14.76 -20.77
N ILE A 95 27.84 -13.79 -20.18
CA ILE A 95 29.25 -13.46 -20.45
C ILE A 95 30.15 -14.67 -20.16
N SER A 96 29.83 -15.47 -19.14
CA SER A 96 30.59 -16.68 -18.80
C SER A 96 30.58 -17.77 -19.89
N GLU A 97 29.69 -17.67 -20.88
CA GLU A 97 29.68 -18.59 -22.02
C GLU A 97 30.58 -18.13 -23.18
N GLU A 98 31.13 -16.92 -23.12
CA GLU A 98 32.04 -16.41 -24.12
C GLU A 98 33.43 -17.04 -24.01
N ASN A 99 34.03 -17.36 -25.17
CA ASN A 99 35.32 -18.05 -25.21
C ASN A 99 36.42 -17.23 -24.51
N PHE A 100 36.43 -15.90 -24.71
CA PHE A 100 37.40 -15.02 -24.06
C PHE A 100 37.28 -15.05 -22.54
N PHE A 101 36.05 -15.15 -22.02
CA PHE A 101 35.80 -15.11 -20.59
C PHE A 101 36.14 -16.44 -19.93
N LYS A 102 35.77 -17.57 -20.56
CA LYS A 102 36.15 -18.91 -20.12
C LYS A 102 37.66 -19.07 -19.95
N SER A 103 38.45 -18.48 -20.86
CA SER A 103 39.91 -18.50 -20.76
C SER A 103 40.46 -17.54 -19.70
N ALA A 104 39.85 -16.37 -19.52
CA ALA A 104 40.35 -15.35 -18.61
C ALA A 104 39.98 -15.59 -17.13
N ALA A 105 38.80 -16.14 -16.85
CA ALA A 105 38.29 -16.29 -15.50
C ALA A 105 37.52 -17.62 -15.29
N PRO A 106 38.19 -18.79 -15.42
CA PRO A 106 37.56 -20.10 -15.28
C PRO A 106 36.98 -20.38 -13.88
N PHE A 107 37.39 -19.62 -12.87
CA PHE A 107 36.87 -19.70 -11.50
C PHE A 107 35.45 -19.12 -11.35
N ILE A 108 34.96 -18.38 -12.36
CA ILE A 108 33.60 -17.84 -12.42
C ILE A 108 32.71 -18.81 -13.19
N SER A 109 31.82 -19.49 -12.47
CA SER A 109 30.92 -20.51 -13.01
C SER A 109 29.75 -19.91 -13.79
N ASN A 110 29.31 -18.71 -13.41
CA ASN A 110 28.28 -17.99 -14.15
C ASN A 110 28.49 -16.48 -14.02
N LEU A 111 28.35 -15.76 -15.13
CA LEU A 111 28.23 -14.31 -15.15
C LEU A 111 27.22 -13.95 -16.21
N LYS A 112 26.11 -13.33 -15.80
CA LYS A 112 25.00 -12.99 -16.70
C LYS A 112 24.50 -11.58 -16.39
N ALA A 113 24.53 -10.72 -17.40
CA ALA A 113 23.87 -9.41 -17.36
C ALA A 113 22.44 -9.54 -17.92
N ARG A 114 21.50 -8.82 -17.32
CA ARG A 114 20.07 -8.82 -17.65
C ARG A 114 19.56 -7.40 -17.77
N ALA A 115 18.67 -7.16 -18.72
CA ALA A 115 17.87 -5.95 -18.78
C ALA A 115 16.45 -6.31 -19.22
N SER A 116 15.45 -5.70 -18.59
CA SER A 116 14.05 -5.90 -18.98
C SER A 116 13.22 -4.63 -18.88
N TYR A 117 12.19 -4.59 -19.71
CA TYR A 117 11.18 -3.54 -19.69
C TYR A 117 9.81 -4.18 -19.91
N GLY A 118 8.83 -3.82 -19.09
CA GLY A 118 7.49 -4.38 -19.21
C GLY A 118 6.41 -3.46 -18.69
N VAL A 119 5.19 -3.69 -19.18
CA VAL A 119 3.99 -2.99 -18.74
C VAL A 119 3.01 -4.00 -18.20
N ASN A 120 2.48 -3.74 -17.00
CA ASN A 120 1.44 -4.54 -16.37
C ASN A 120 0.20 -3.69 -16.12
N GLY A 121 -0.98 -4.26 -16.34
CA GLY A 121 -2.26 -3.61 -16.06
C GLY A 121 -2.86 -4.04 -14.74
N ASN A 122 -3.49 -3.09 -14.05
CA ASN A 122 -4.30 -3.32 -12.87
C ASN A 122 -5.77 -2.94 -13.16
N ASP A 123 -6.67 -3.89 -12.96
CA ASP A 123 -8.14 -3.74 -13.03
C ASP A 123 -8.82 -4.05 -11.69
N ASN A 124 -8.07 -3.94 -10.58
CA ASN A 124 -8.60 -4.18 -9.25
C ASN A 124 -9.46 -2.99 -8.77
N LEU A 125 -10.64 -2.92 -9.36
CA LEU A 125 -11.70 -1.98 -9.07
C LEU A 125 -12.94 -2.77 -8.61
N GLY A 126 -13.83 -2.13 -7.84
CA GLY A 126 -15.15 -2.68 -7.56
C GLY A 126 -15.97 -2.95 -8.84
N GLU A 127 -16.90 -3.89 -8.76
CA GLU A 127 -17.80 -4.20 -9.87
C GLU A 127 -18.75 -3.04 -10.16
N TYR A 128 -19.09 -2.86 -11.44
CA TYR A 128 -20.07 -1.86 -11.91
C TYR A 128 -19.78 -0.41 -11.54
N ALA A 129 -18.55 -0.06 -11.16
CA ALA A 129 -18.19 1.30 -10.75
C ALA A 129 -18.50 2.39 -11.80
N TYR A 130 -18.59 2.03 -13.08
CA TYR A 130 -18.97 2.93 -14.18
C TYR A 130 -20.48 3.11 -14.36
N GLN A 131 -21.31 2.36 -13.63
CA GLN A 131 -22.77 2.42 -13.70
C GLN A 131 -23.33 3.22 -12.53
N GLY A 132 -24.27 4.12 -12.81
CA GLY A 132 -25.10 4.73 -11.78
C GLY A 132 -26.11 3.72 -11.28
N VAL A 133 -26.22 3.57 -9.96
CA VAL A 133 -27.20 2.67 -9.32
C VAL A 133 -28.17 3.49 -8.48
N ILE A 134 -29.46 3.11 -8.50
CA ILE A 134 -30.47 3.71 -7.63
C ILE A 134 -30.45 2.99 -6.29
N ASN A 135 -30.17 3.71 -5.22
CA ASN A 135 -30.22 3.19 -3.87
C ASN A 135 -31.66 3.12 -3.38
N GLN A 136 -32.01 2.02 -2.72
CA GLN A 136 -33.31 1.82 -2.09
C GLN A 136 -33.23 2.14 -0.60
N ASN A 137 -34.38 2.30 0.07
CA ASN A 137 -34.45 2.57 1.51
C ASN A 137 -33.82 3.91 1.91
N VAL A 138 -33.92 4.91 1.03
CA VAL A 138 -33.52 6.28 1.34
C VAL A 138 -34.75 7.02 1.85
N ASN A 139 -34.79 7.24 3.17
CA ASN A 139 -35.91 7.88 3.84
C ASN A 139 -36.10 9.33 3.37
N TYR A 140 -37.31 9.64 2.93
CA TYR A 140 -37.71 10.97 2.52
C TYR A 140 -38.83 11.48 3.44
N PRO A 141 -38.61 12.56 4.20
CA PRO A 141 -39.66 13.16 5.02
C PRO A 141 -40.61 13.97 4.14
N PHE A 142 -41.85 13.52 4.00
CA PHE A 142 -42.93 14.34 3.45
C PHE A 142 -43.64 15.09 4.58
N ASN A 143 -43.87 16.39 4.39
CA ASN A 143 -44.60 17.27 5.33
C ASN A 143 -44.05 17.29 6.77
N GLY A 144 -42.79 16.90 6.99
CA GLY A 144 -42.11 16.95 8.30
C GLY A 144 -42.58 15.91 9.32
N ILE A 145 -43.48 15.00 8.96
CA ILE A 145 -44.10 14.03 9.88
C ILE A 145 -43.97 12.59 9.34
N ASP A 146 -44.22 12.40 8.04
CA ASP A 146 -44.25 11.06 7.45
C ASP A 146 -42.92 10.73 6.77
N VAL A 147 -42.19 9.78 7.36
CA VAL A 147 -41.00 9.20 6.72
C VAL A 147 -41.45 8.17 5.69
N THR A 148 -41.38 8.56 4.41
CA THR A 148 -41.67 7.66 3.30
C THR A 148 -40.37 7.03 2.79
N ASN A 149 -40.40 5.73 2.53
CA ASN A 149 -39.27 5.05 1.91
C ASN A 149 -39.15 5.49 0.43
N GLY A 150 -38.04 6.12 0.09
CA GLY A 150 -37.72 6.59 -1.25
C GLY A 150 -36.52 5.89 -1.88
N GLN A 151 -36.24 6.29 -3.11
CA GLN A 151 -35.12 5.78 -3.90
C GLN A 151 -34.41 6.95 -4.59
N ILE A 152 -33.09 6.99 -4.50
CA ILE A 152 -32.27 8.01 -5.16
C ILE A 152 -30.88 7.44 -5.44
N GLN A 153 -30.19 7.96 -6.46
CA GLN A 153 -28.78 7.68 -6.66
C GLN A 153 -27.96 8.47 -5.63
N THR A 154 -27.24 7.79 -4.74
CA THR A 154 -26.40 8.46 -3.73
C THR A 154 -24.93 8.55 -4.12
N ALA A 155 -24.48 7.75 -5.09
CA ALA A 155 -23.09 7.71 -5.57
C ALA A 155 -22.97 8.15 -7.04
N LEU A 156 -21.97 8.97 -7.35
CA LEU A 156 -21.62 9.30 -8.73
C LEU A 156 -20.85 8.14 -9.39
N PRO A 157 -21.16 7.77 -10.65
CA PRO A 157 -20.44 6.73 -11.35
C PRO A 157 -19.03 7.19 -11.75
N SER A 158 -18.10 6.24 -11.77
CA SER A 158 -16.74 6.43 -12.26
C SER A 158 -16.75 6.38 -13.78
N THR A 159 -16.95 7.52 -14.44
CA THR A 159 -17.01 7.59 -15.91
C THR A 159 -15.62 7.68 -16.53
N GLY A 160 -15.43 7.11 -17.72
CA GLY A 160 -14.17 7.21 -18.48
C GLY A 160 -12.96 6.46 -17.87
N ILE A 161 -13.17 5.69 -16.79
CA ILE A 161 -12.10 4.92 -16.15
C ILE A 161 -11.53 3.84 -17.07
N LYS A 162 -10.22 3.62 -16.95
CA LYS A 162 -9.42 2.68 -17.72
C LYS A 162 -8.42 1.96 -16.81
N TRP A 163 -7.68 1.03 -17.39
CA TRP A 163 -6.61 0.29 -16.73
C TRP A 163 -5.54 1.21 -16.13
N GLU A 164 -5.19 0.96 -14.88
CA GLU A 164 -3.94 1.49 -14.30
C GLU A 164 -2.76 0.72 -14.90
N SER A 165 -1.73 1.43 -15.35
CA SER A 165 -0.59 0.81 -16.05
C SER A 165 0.71 1.04 -15.31
N ARG A 166 1.40 -0.06 -14.96
CA ARG A 166 2.70 -0.05 -14.28
C ARG A 166 3.81 -0.42 -15.27
N TYR A 167 4.71 0.52 -15.49
CA TYR A 167 5.87 0.42 -16.37
C TYR A 167 7.10 0.11 -15.54
N THR A 168 7.70 -1.05 -15.72
CA THR A 168 8.87 -1.49 -14.96
C THR A 168 10.06 -1.64 -15.88
N THR A 169 11.17 -1.02 -15.50
CA THR A 169 12.51 -1.27 -16.06
C THR A 169 13.35 -1.92 -14.98
N ASP A 170 14.12 -2.93 -15.35
CA ASP A 170 14.98 -3.68 -14.44
C ASP A 170 16.32 -3.99 -15.11
N PHE A 171 17.40 -3.81 -14.36
CA PHE A 171 18.76 -4.16 -14.75
C PHE A 171 19.35 -5.09 -13.70
N GLY A 172 19.80 -6.26 -14.12
CA GLY A 172 20.26 -7.29 -13.22
C GLY A 172 21.63 -7.85 -13.59
N LEU A 173 22.35 -8.32 -12.58
CA LEU A 173 23.61 -9.03 -12.73
C LEU A 173 23.58 -10.29 -11.87
N ASP A 174 23.70 -11.45 -12.50
CA ASP A 174 23.86 -12.74 -11.84
C ASP A 174 25.32 -13.16 -11.87
N PHE A 175 25.82 -13.64 -10.75
CA PHE A 175 27.20 -14.08 -10.60
C PHE A 175 27.26 -15.40 -9.81
N GLY A 176 28.09 -16.33 -10.26
CA GLY A 176 28.24 -17.65 -9.66
C GLY A 176 29.70 -18.09 -9.59
N LEU A 177 30.08 -18.64 -8.44
CA LEU A 177 31.41 -19.14 -8.12
C LEU A 177 31.32 -20.58 -7.61
N LEU A 178 32.46 -21.29 -7.64
CA LEU A 178 32.61 -22.62 -7.05
C LEU A 178 31.58 -23.63 -7.59
N ASP A 179 31.39 -23.66 -8.90
CA ASP A 179 30.37 -24.48 -9.58
C ASP A 179 28.94 -24.09 -9.17
N ASN A 180 28.70 -22.78 -9.05
CA ASN A 180 27.45 -22.16 -8.57
C ASN A 180 27.06 -22.55 -7.14
N ARG A 181 28.02 -23.02 -6.33
CA ARG A 181 27.78 -23.20 -4.89
C ARG A 181 27.66 -21.89 -4.17
N LEU A 182 28.33 -20.84 -4.64
CA LEU A 182 28.16 -19.47 -4.15
C LEU A 182 27.58 -18.63 -5.29
N THR A 183 26.41 -18.03 -5.06
CA THR A 183 25.67 -17.25 -6.05
C THR A 183 25.33 -15.88 -5.50
N PHE A 184 25.30 -14.91 -6.40
CA PHE A 184 24.90 -13.54 -6.13
C PHE A 184 23.96 -13.05 -7.23
N SER A 185 22.94 -12.30 -6.86
CA SER A 185 22.11 -11.50 -7.78
C SER A 185 22.07 -10.08 -7.27
N ALA A 186 22.19 -9.12 -8.17
CA ALA A 186 21.97 -7.72 -7.87
C ALA A 186 21.09 -7.12 -8.96
N ASP A 187 20.05 -6.40 -8.55
CA ASP A 187 19.05 -5.84 -9.45
C ASP A 187 18.82 -4.37 -9.08
N TYR A 188 18.68 -3.52 -10.09
CA TYR A 188 18.20 -2.15 -9.95
C TYR A 188 16.93 -1.99 -10.77
N TYR A 189 15.83 -1.64 -10.10
CA TYR A 189 14.54 -1.50 -10.75
C TYR A 189 13.98 -0.09 -10.60
N THR A 190 13.17 0.30 -11.58
CA THR A 190 12.29 1.45 -11.51
C THR A 190 10.93 1.06 -12.07
N SER A 191 9.91 1.19 -11.23
CA SER A 191 8.52 0.90 -11.57
C SER A 191 7.69 2.18 -11.43
N THR A 192 7.16 2.69 -12.55
CA THR A 192 6.30 3.86 -12.59
C THR A 192 4.88 3.44 -12.92
N THR A 193 3.95 3.69 -12.00
CA THR A 193 2.51 3.51 -12.23
C THR A 193 1.95 4.82 -12.80
N LYS A 194 1.23 4.72 -13.91
CA LYS A 194 0.50 5.82 -14.57
C LYS A 194 -0.98 5.48 -14.59
N ASP A 195 -1.80 6.52 -14.72
CA ASP A 195 -3.25 6.38 -14.73
C ASP A 195 -3.76 5.66 -13.47
N ALA A 196 -3.14 5.90 -12.31
CA ALA A 196 -3.51 5.23 -11.09
C ALA A 196 -4.94 5.60 -10.71
N LEU A 197 -5.72 4.57 -10.34
CA LEU A 197 -7.12 4.71 -10.00
C LEU A 197 -7.24 5.24 -8.57
N VAL A 198 -7.65 6.50 -8.44
CA VAL A 198 -7.83 7.17 -7.15
C VAL A 198 -9.23 7.75 -7.01
N ASN A 199 -9.71 7.83 -5.79
CA ASN A 199 -11.02 8.34 -5.40
C ASN A 199 -10.87 9.71 -4.71
N PRO A 200 -10.74 10.81 -5.46
CA PRO A 200 -10.52 12.13 -4.88
C PRO A 200 -11.72 12.58 -4.04
N THR A 201 -11.47 13.38 -3.00
CA THR A 201 -12.53 14.04 -2.24
C THR A 201 -13.32 14.96 -3.15
N LEU A 202 -14.65 14.78 -3.19
CA LEU A 202 -15.55 15.64 -3.95
C LEU A 202 -16.15 16.75 -3.06
N PRO A 203 -16.43 17.94 -3.61
CA PRO A 203 -17.17 18.97 -2.89
C PRO A 203 -18.56 18.50 -2.46
N ALA A 204 -18.94 18.78 -1.22
CA ALA A 204 -20.21 18.32 -0.65
C ALA A 204 -21.45 18.81 -1.41
N TYR A 205 -21.38 19.97 -2.08
CA TYR A 205 -22.49 20.52 -2.86
C TYR A 205 -22.90 19.65 -4.07
N LEU A 206 -22.07 18.69 -4.48
CA LEU A 206 -22.41 17.73 -5.54
C LEU A 206 -23.45 16.70 -5.09
N GLY A 207 -23.81 16.64 -3.80
CA GLY A 207 -24.81 15.70 -3.28
C GLY A 207 -24.36 14.24 -3.26
N ASN A 208 -23.07 13.98 -3.49
CA ASN A 208 -22.50 12.64 -3.47
C ASN A 208 -22.32 12.16 -2.02
N SER A 209 -23.13 11.18 -1.61
CA SER A 209 -23.13 10.60 -0.25
C SER A 209 -22.82 9.09 -0.23
N GLY A 210 -22.69 8.46 -1.39
CA GLY A 210 -22.47 7.01 -1.56
C GLY A 210 -21.03 6.60 -1.90
N GLY A 211 -20.05 7.47 -1.68
CA GLY A 211 -18.63 7.24 -1.97
C GLY A 211 -18.14 7.96 -3.24
N ASN A 212 -16.87 8.34 -3.27
CA ASN A 212 -16.31 9.13 -4.39
C ASN A 212 -15.96 8.24 -5.59
N PRO A 213 -16.24 8.69 -6.84
CA PRO A 213 -15.90 7.95 -8.04
C PRO A 213 -14.38 7.84 -8.22
N PHE A 214 -13.95 6.74 -8.83
CA PHE A 214 -12.57 6.54 -9.24
C PHE A 214 -12.25 7.35 -10.49
N THR A 215 -11.01 7.82 -10.57
CA THR A 215 -10.47 8.56 -11.72
C THR A 215 -9.02 8.15 -11.95
N ASN A 216 -8.58 8.10 -13.22
CA ASN A 216 -7.22 7.73 -13.62
C ASN A 216 -6.28 8.94 -13.60
N VAL A 217 -5.95 9.41 -12.40
CA VAL A 217 -5.29 10.72 -12.23
C VAL A 217 -4.06 10.69 -11.34
N GLY A 218 -3.69 9.53 -10.79
CA GLY A 218 -2.46 9.37 -10.02
C GLY A 218 -1.29 8.88 -10.86
N SER A 219 -0.08 9.32 -10.50
CA SER A 219 1.16 8.65 -10.92
C SER A 219 2.11 8.53 -9.74
N LEU A 220 2.72 7.37 -9.59
CA LEU A 220 3.70 7.09 -8.54
C LEU A 220 4.86 6.27 -9.09
N ARG A 221 6.03 6.42 -8.47
CA ARG A 221 7.24 5.70 -8.81
C ARG A 221 7.79 5.00 -7.59
N ASN A 222 8.14 3.73 -7.78
CA ASN A 222 8.98 2.94 -6.87
C ASN A 222 10.30 2.67 -7.57
N LYS A 223 11.42 2.89 -6.91
CA LYS A 223 12.74 2.48 -7.41
C LYS A 223 13.60 1.97 -6.28
N GLY A 224 14.49 1.04 -6.58
CA GLY A 224 15.24 0.36 -5.54
C GLY A 224 16.32 -0.55 -6.09
N PHE A 225 17.10 -1.06 -5.14
CA PHE A 225 18.07 -2.12 -5.35
C PHE A 225 17.59 -3.38 -4.65
N GLU A 226 17.80 -4.52 -5.29
CA GLU A 226 17.66 -5.84 -4.69
C GLU A 226 19.00 -6.57 -4.78
N PHE A 227 19.35 -7.28 -3.73
CA PHE A 227 20.55 -8.07 -3.66
C PHE A 227 20.23 -9.41 -3.01
N GLN A 228 20.80 -10.47 -3.56
CA GLN A 228 20.72 -11.82 -3.01
C GLN A 228 22.10 -12.44 -3.02
N ALA A 229 22.43 -13.15 -1.95
CA ALA A 229 23.58 -14.04 -1.89
C ALA A 229 23.13 -15.39 -1.36
N ALA A 230 23.59 -16.48 -1.97
CA ALA A 230 23.29 -17.82 -1.48
C ALA A 230 24.50 -18.73 -1.61
N TYR A 231 24.70 -19.57 -0.59
CA TYR A 231 25.68 -20.63 -0.60
C TYR A 231 25.00 -21.97 -0.32
N GLN A 232 25.29 -22.99 -1.12
CA GLN A 232 24.78 -24.34 -0.91
C GLN A 232 25.89 -25.36 -1.15
N GLN A 233 25.99 -26.36 -0.28
CA GLN A 233 26.98 -27.42 -0.40
C GLN A 233 26.48 -28.74 0.18
N SER A 234 26.92 -29.83 -0.45
CA SER A 234 26.79 -31.18 0.09
C SER A 234 28.18 -31.77 0.34
N LYS A 235 28.41 -32.29 1.54
CA LYS A 235 29.65 -32.97 1.93
C LYS A 235 29.32 -34.32 2.54
N GLY A 236 29.32 -35.36 1.70
CA GLY A 236 28.84 -36.68 2.07
C GLY A 236 27.33 -36.63 2.38
N GLU A 237 26.95 -37.13 3.55
CA GLU A 237 25.56 -37.17 4.02
C GLU A 237 25.08 -35.85 4.66
N PHE A 238 25.98 -34.86 4.79
CA PHE A 238 25.64 -33.54 5.31
C PHE A 238 25.40 -32.55 4.17
N THR A 239 24.22 -31.94 4.14
CA THR A 239 23.85 -30.89 3.19
C THR A 239 23.55 -29.62 3.94
N TYR A 240 24.05 -28.47 3.50
CA TYR A 240 23.77 -27.20 4.16
C TYR A 240 23.71 -26.04 3.17
N GLY A 241 22.89 -25.06 3.53
CA GLY A 241 22.63 -23.87 2.75
C GLY A 241 22.46 -22.66 3.63
N VAL A 242 22.91 -21.51 3.13
CA VAL A 242 22.60 -20.19 3.68
C VAL A 242 22.25 -19.27 2.55
N SER A 243 21.24 -18.43 2.73
CA SER A 243 20.92 -17.37 1.78
C SER A 243 20.48 -16.12 2.49
N ALA A 244 20.89 -14.98 1.97
CA ALA A 244 20.48 -13.67 2.42
C ALA A 244 19.91 -12.88 1.24
N ASN A 245 18.91 -12.07 1.50
CA ASN A 245 18.38 -11.09 0.55
C ASN A 245 18.22 -9.73 1.22
N LEU A 246 18.31 -8.69 0.41
CA LEU A 246 18.20 -7.29 0.80
C LEU A 246 17.45 -6.54 -0.30
N SER A 247 16.44 -5.76 0.05
CA SER A 247 15.71 -4.91 -0.88
C SER A 247 15.55 -3.51 -0.30
N THR A 248 15.61 -2.52 -1.17
CA THR A 248 15.36 -1.10 -0.85
C THR A 248 14.25 -0.58 -1.73
N VAL A 249 13.47 0.38 -1.23
CA VAL A 249 12.45 1.05 -2.04
C VAL A 249 12.35 2.53 -1.68
N LYS A 250 12.43 3.38 -2.70
CA LYS A 250 12.05 4.78 -2.63
C LYS A 250 10.75 4.96 -3.40
N ASN A 251 9.69 5.34 -2.67
CA ASN A 251 8.39 5.67 -3.22
C ASN A 251 8.27 7.20 -3.38
N GLU A 252 7.66 7.63 -4.48
CA GLU A 252 7.44 9.04 -4.80
C GLU A 252 6.17 9.21 -5.63
N VAL A 253 5.27 10.11 -5.21
CA VAL A 253 4.13 10.54 -6.01
C VAL A 253 4.62 11.53 -7.06
N LEU A 254 4.39 11.22 -8.33
CA LEU A 254 4.79 12.06 -9.46
C LEU A 254 3.69 13.03 -9.88
N GLN A 255 2.42 12.62 -9.74
CA GLN A 255 1.28 13.40 -10.19
C GLN A 255 0.01 13.02 -9.42
N LEU A 256 -0.85 14.01 -9.19
CA LEU A 256 -2.22 13.88 -8.70
C LEU A 256 -3.18 14.58 -9.67
N ALA A 257 -4.49 14.54 -9.38
CA ALA A 257 -5.53 15.04 -10.29
C ALA A 257 -5.45 16.52 -10.58
N GLN A 258 -5.06 17.31 -9.57
CA GLN A 258 -4.91 18.74 -9.70
C GLN A 258 -3.53 19.15 -9.16
N GLU A 259 -2.96 20.18 -9.76
CA GLU A 259 -1.74 20.80 -9.25
C GLU A 259 -1.98 21.33 -7.83
N GLY A 260 -1.02 21.07 -6.92
CA GLY A 260 -1.18 21.40 -5.50
C GLY A 260 -2.18 20.53 -4.74
N GLN A 261 -2.83 19.55 -5.37
CA GLN A 261 -3.70 18.62 -4.67
C GLN A 261 -2.92 17.81 -3.64
N VAL A 262 -3.58 17.54 -2.53
CA VAL A 262 -3.10 16.64 -1.49
C VAL A 262 -4.20 15.65 -1.13
N ILE A 263 -3.85 14.40 -0.83
CA ILE A 263 -4.78 13.35 -0.44
C ILE A 263 -4.38 12.80 0.92
N GLY A 264 -5.27 12.85 1.90
CA GLY A 264 -5.01 12.34 3.23
C GLY A 264 -5.74 13.14 4.29
N SER A 265 -5.75 12.61 5.51
CA SER A 265 -6.35 13.23 6.68
C SER A 265 -5.60 12.81 7.92
N GLY A 266 -5.65 13.62 8.97
CA GLY A 266 -4.97 13.33 10.23
C GLY A 266 -3.45 13.33 10.06
N ALA A 267 -2.78 12.27 10.51
CA ALA A 267 -1.32 12.18 10.60
C ALA A 267 -0.57 12.02 9.25
N THR A 268 -1.28 11.70 8.16
CA THR A 268 -0.65 11.36 6.87
C THR A 268 -1.22 12.17 5.72
N GLN A 269 -0.34 12.49 4.76
CA GLN A 269 -0.66 13.21 3.54
C GLN A 269 0.11 12.62 2.36
N THR A 270 -0.57 12.53 1.22
CA THR A 270 -0.03 12.14 -0.07
C THR A 270 0.03 13.40 -0.93
N ALA A 271 1.22 13.78 -1.35
CA ALA A 271 1.44 14.94 -2.22
C ALA A 271 2.57 14.66 -3.20
N VAL A 272 2.58 15.38 -4.32
CA VAL A 272 3.63 15.29 -5.34
C VAL A 272 5.00 15.56 -4.71
N GLY A 273 6.00 14.75 -5.07
CA GLY A 273 7.37 14.82 -4.54
C GLY A 273 7.60 14.07 -3.23
N HIS A 274 6.54 13.56 -2.59
CA HIS A 274 6.62 12.82 -1.34
C HIS A 274 6.18 11.35 -1.51
N PRO A 275 6.57 10.44 -0.60
CA PRO A 275 6.00 9.10 -0.56
C PRO A 275 4.48 9.14 -0.36
N VAL A 276 3.78 8.15 -0.90
CA VAL A 276 2.36 7.96 -0.62
C VAL A 276 2.13 7.76 0.87
N GLY A 277 1.13 8.47 1.42
CA GLY A 277 0.81 8.42 2.85
C GLY A 277 1.97 8.82 3.77
N ALA A 278 2.84 9.73 3.34
CA ALA A 278 3.89 10.27 4.20
C ALA A 278 3.30 10.93 5.44
N PHE A 279 4.01 10.86 6.57
CA PHE A 279 3.58 11.56 7.78
C PHE A 279 3.73 13.06 7.57
N TYR A 280 2.70 13.83 7.89
CA TYR A 280 2.71 15.29 7.80
C TYR A 280 2.27 15.85 9.15
N LEU A 281 3.22 16.26 9.98
CA LEU A 281 3.02 16.48 11.42
C LEU A 281 3.71 17.77 11.86
N ILE A 282 3.21 18.39 12.93
CA ILE A 282 3.95 19.42 13.67
C ILE A 282 5.05 18.68 14.46
N GLN A 283 6.29 19.14 14.35
CA GLN A 283 7.41 18.47 15.03
C GLN A 283 7.37 18.74 16.53
N PHE A 284 7.33 17.66 17.31
CA PHE A 284 7.49 17.70 18.76
C PHE A 284 8.96 17.94 19.13
N ASP A 285 9.19 18.93 19.99
CA ASP A 285 10.51 19.36 20.47
C ASP A 285 10.65 19.21 22.00
N GLY A 286 9.96 18.22 22.58
CA GLY A 286 10.04 17.91 24.00
C GLY A 286 8.93 18.55 24.84
N VAL A 287 9.12 18.56 26.15
CA VAL A 287 8.17 19.11 27.13
C VAL A 287 8.85 20.25 27.87
N PHE A 288 8.16 21.38 28.03
CA PHE A 288 8.66 22.49 28.84
C PHE A 288 8.85 22.07 30.29
N GLN A 289 10.07 22.18 30.81
CA GLN A 289 10.37 21.81 32.21
C GLN A 289 10.11 22.94 33.21
N SER A 290 10.01 24.18 32.74
CA SER A 290 9.75 25.34 33.58
C SER A 290 9.10 26.49 32.81
N GLN A 291 8.47 27.43 33.52
CA GLN A 291 7.95 28.65 32.91
C GLN A 291 9.06 29.48 32.24
N ALA A 292 10.27 29.45 32.79
CA ALA A 292 11.42 30.13 32.19
C ALA A 292 11.79 29.54 30.82
N GLU A 293 11.56 28.24 30.57
CA GLU A 293 11.74 27.67 29.24
C GLU A 293 10.69 28.17 28.26
N VAL A 294 9.43 28.31 28.68
CA VAL A 294 8.36 28.89 27.86
C VAL A 294 8.72 30.35 27.51
N ASP A 295 9.04 31.16 28.52
CA ASP A 295 9.30 32.59 28.33
C ASP A 295 10.54 32.84 27.46
N ASN A 296 11.51 31.93 27.45
CA ASN A 296 12.72 32.01 26.62
C ASN A 296 12.59 31.31 25.26
N TYR A 297 11.53 30.54 25.03
CA TYR A 297 11.27 29.91 23.74
C TYR A 297 10.71 30.93 22.76
N LYS A 298 11.62 31.63 22.07
CA LYS A 298 11.30 32.75 21.19
C LYS A 298 11.73 32.50 19.76
N ASN A 299 10.97 33.02 18.81
CA ASN A 299 11.36 33.04 17.40
C ASN A 299 12.47 34.09 17.15
N ALA A 300 12.95 34.17 15.91
CA ALA A 300 14.01 35.11 15.51
C ALA A 300 13.66 36.59 15.74
N ALA A 301 12.37 36.94 15.82
CA ALA A 301 11.89 38.29 16.12
C ALA A 301 11.77 38.58 17.63
N GLY A 302 12.13 37.63 18.50
CA GLY A 302 12.03 37.76 19.95
C GLY A 302 10.62 37.59 20.51
N LYS A 303 9.66 37.13 19.68
CA LYS A 303 8.30 36.79 20.12
C LYS A 303 8.30 35.39 20.73
N VAL A 304 7.67 35.24 21.89
CA VAL A 304 7.49 33.93 22.55
C VAL A 304 6.61 33.04 21.69
N ILE A 305 7.09 31.83 21.40
CA ILE A 305 6.37 30.76 20.72
C ILE A 305 5.57 30.01 21.79
N GLN A 306 4.30 29.70 21.52
CA GLN A 306 3.36 29.09 22.49
C GLN A 306 3.24 29.89 23.82
N PRO A 307 2.83 31.16 23.79
CA PRO A 307 2.77 32.01 25.00
C PRO A 307 1.78 31.54 26.07
N TYR A 308 0.89 30.59 25.74
CA TYR A 308 -0.08 30.00 26.66
C TYR A 308 0.37 28.65 27.25
N ALA A 309 1.56 28.17 26.87
CA ALA A 309 2.12 26.96 27.44
C ALA A 309 2.58 27.19 28.90
N SER A 310 2.49 26.14 29.70
CA SER A 310 3.01 26.05 31.06
C SER A 310 4.08 24.95 31.16
N ALA A 311 4.78 24.89 32.28
CA ALA A 311 5.62 23.73 32.59
C ALA A 311 4.77 22.44 32.55
N GLY A 312 5.26 21.42 31.85
CA GLY A 312 4.55 20.18 31.57
C GLY A 312 3.87 20.12 30.20
N ASP A 313 3.72 21.25 29.49
CA ASP A 313 3.14 21.27 28.15
C ASP A 313 4.15 20.87 27.07
N ALA A 314 3.63 20.31 25.97
CA ALA A 314 4.42 19.96 24.80
C ALA A 314 4.99 21.22 24.12
N ARG A 315 6.28 21.18 23.81
CA ARG A 315 6.98 22.15 22.97
C ARG A 315 6.98 21.66 21.54
N TYR A 316 6.66 22.53 20.60
CA TYR A 316 6.63 22.25 19.16
C TYR A 316 7.52 23.22 18.40
N VAL A 317 8.08 22.75 17.29
CA VAL A 317 8.89 23.59 16.41
C VAL A 317 8.00 24.54 15.60
N ASP A 318 8.22 25.84 15.76
CA ASP A 318 7.72 26.90 14.86
C ASP A 318 8.57 26.90 13.58
N VAL A 319 8.01 26.40 12.48
CA VAL A 319 8.75 26.19 11.23
C VAL A 319 8.72 27.44 10.36
N ASN A 320 7.64 28.21 10.43
CA ASN A 320 7.45 29.41 9.61
C ASN A 320 7.99 30.69 10.28
N GLY A 321 8.30 30.63 11.58
CA GLY A 321 8.88 31.70 12.38
C GLY A 321 7.88 32.77 12.84
N ASP A 322 6.58 32.54 12.75
CA ASP A 322 5.54 33.53 13.05
C ASP A 322 5.20 33.64 14.56
N GLY A 323 5.75 32.75 15.38
CA GLY A 323 5.55 32.68 16.82
C GLY A 323 4.23 32.04 17.25
N GLN A 324 3.52 31.37 16.35
CA GLN A 324 2.33 30.55 16.61
C GLN A 324 2.64 29.10 16.20
N ILE A 325 1.88 28.15 16.75
CA ILE A 325 1.94 26.75 16.33
C ILE A 325 0.59 26.37 15.76
N ASN A 326 0.53 26.13 14.45
CA ASN A 326 -0.70 25.79 13.73
C ASN A 326 -0.44 24.83 12.56
N ASP A 327 -1.42 24.66 11.66
CA ASP A 327 -1.31 23.74 10.51
C ASP A 327 -0.20 24.12 9.52
N ASP A 328 0.25 25.39 9.50
CA ASP A 328 1.34 25.87 8.65
C ASP A 328 2.73 25.43 9.16
N ASP A 329 2.82 24.92 10.40
CA ASP A 329 4.05 24.36 10.99
C ASP A 329 4.23 22.86 10.71
N ARG A 330 3.29 22.25 10.00
CA ARG A 330 3.36 20.83 9.66
C ARG A 330 4.42 20.58 8.59
N VAL A 331 5.15 19.50 8.75
CA VAL A 331 6.21 19.09 7.84
C VAL A 331 6.20 17.60 7.58
N TYR A 332 6.69 17.20 6.40
CA TYR A 332 6.79 15.81 6.02
C TYR A 332 7.82 15.07 6.88
N SER A 333 7.30 14.30 7.83
CA SER A 333 8.05 13.56 8.84
C SER A 333 8.23 12.10 8.39
N ASN A 334 8.82 11.88 7.22
CA ASN A 334 9.14 10.54 6.68
C ASN A 334 7.88 9.67 6.41
N THR A 335 8.03 8.35 6.26
CA THR A 335 6.98 7.44 5.78
C THR A 335 6.97 6.10 6.53
N ASN A 336 5.85 5.38 6.45
CA ASN A 336 5.73 4.00 6.92
C ASN A 336 6.35 2.97 5.97
N ILE A 337 6.80 3.38 4.78
CA ILE A 337 7.47 2.52 3.81
C ILE A 337 8.92 2.25 4.26
N PRO A 338 9.32 0.99 4.49
CA PRO A 338 10.69 0.69 4.91
C PRO A 338 11.72 1.07 3.86
N LYS A 339 12.82 1.68 4.30
CA LYS A 339 13.97 2.00 3.43
C LYS A 339 14.77 0.74 3.09
N LEU A 340 14.74 -0.24 3.99
CA LEU A 340 15.45 -1.50 3.90
C LEU A 340 14.55 -2.65 4.35
N GLN A 341 14.50 -3.71 3.57
CA GLN A 341 13.93 -5.00 3.93
C GLN A 341 15.00 -6.06 3.72
N PHE A 342 15.08 -7.05 4.60
CA PHE A 342 16.09 -8.10 4.50
C PHE A 342 15.56 -9.43 5.01
N GLY A 343 16.12 -10.49 4.48
CA GLY A 343 15.85 -11.86 4.90
C GLY A 343 17.14 -12.66 4.97
N PHE A 344 17.21 -13.57 5.93
CA PHE A 344 18.26 -14.56 6.05
C PHE A 344 17.63 -15.91 6.32
N SER A 345 18.02 -16.92 5.55
CA SER A 345 17.61 -18.29 5.79
C SER A 345 18.81 -19.23 5.79
N ALA A 346 18.73 -20.26 6.63
CA ALA A 346 19.71 -21.33 6.67
C ALA A 346 18.99 -22.67 6.72
N ASN A 347 19.56 -23.67 6.07
CA ASN A 347 19.07 -25.03 6.10
C ASN A 347 20.23 -26.00 6.30
N ALA A 348 20.00 -27.07 7.03
CA ALA A 348 20.94 -28.16 7.21
C ALA A 348 20.20 -29.49 7.18
N GLY A 349 20.85 -30.51 6.63
CA GLY A 349 20.32 -31.86 6.53
C GLY A 349 21.41 -32.88 6.83
N TYR A 350 21.09 -33.90 7.61
CA TYR A 350 21.99 -35.00 7.93
C TYR A 350 21.20 -36.28 8.19
N LYS A 351 21.43 -37.34 7.38
CA LYS A 351 20.88 -38.69 7.60
C LYS A 351 19.37 -38.74 7.89
N GLY A 352 18.58 -37.98 7.15
CA GLY A 352 17.12 -37.94 7.31
C GLY A 352 16.60 -36.96 8.37
N PHE A 353 17.48 -36.22 9.04
CA PHE A 353 17.11 -35.04 9.84
C PHE A 353 17.29 -33.77 9.02
N ASP A 354 16.33 -32.85 9.12
CA ASP A 354 16.42 -31.51 8.56
C ASP A 354 16.22 -30.43 9.63
N LEU A 355 16.87 -29.29 9.42
CA LEU A 355 16.72 -28.07 10.18
C LEU A 355 16.58 -26.91 9.19
N SER A 356 15.59 -26.05 9.42
CA SER A 356 15.44 -24.79 8.70
C SER A 356 15.32 -23.63 9.68
N PHE A 357 15.92 -22.50 9.30
CA PHE A 357 15.94 -21.26 10.06
C PHE A 357 15.65 -20.11 9.10
N LEU A 358 14.81 -19.18 9.53
CA LEU A 358 14.44 -17.99 8.77
C LEU A 358 14.35 -16.78 9.70
N VAL A 359 14.99 -15.69 9.30
CA VAL A 359 14.86 -14.36 9.91
C VAL A 359 14.50 -13.38 8.81
N GLN A 360 13.56 -12.49 9.10
CA GLN A 360 13.18 -11.40 8.22
C GLN A 360 13.04 -10.11 9.03
N GLY A 361 13.34 -8.98 8.40
CA GLY A 361 13.28 -7.68 9.06
C GLY A 361 13.08 -6.55 8.08
N ALA A 362 12.67 -5.41 8.64
CA ALA A 362 12.51 -4.15 7.94
C ALA A 362 13.06 -3.02 8.82
N SER A 363 13.64 -1.99 8.19
CA SER A 363 14.23 -0.86 8.90
C SER A 363 14.07 0.45 8.13
N GLY A 364 14.11 1.57 8.87
CA GLY A 364 14.07 2.92 8.34
C GLY A 364 12.67 3.47 8.04
N ASN A 365 11.61 2.71 8.32
CA ASN A 365 10.24 3.22 8.35
C ASN A 365 9.90 3.81 9.72
N GLN A 366 8.85 4.64 9.73
CA GLN A 366 8.19 5.07 10.94
C GLN A 366 6.86 4.34 11.13
N VAL A 367 6.41 4.25 12.37
CA VAL A 367 5.12 3.64 12.72
C VAL A 367 4.38 4.61 13.62
N PHE A 368 3.18 4.99 13.23
CA PHE A 368 2.31 5.79 14.08
C PHE A 368 1.67 4.89 15.14
N ASN A 369 2.01 5.10 16.40
CA ASN A 369 1.51 4.30 17.51
C ASN A 369 0.15 4.81 17.97
N VAL A 370 -0.91 4.36 17.29
CA VAL A 370 -2.30 4.72 17.63
C VAL A 370 -2.64 4.31 19.07
N ALA A 371 -2.22 3.13 19.52
CA ALA A 371 -2.53 2.66 20.88
C ALA A 371 -1.99 3.63 21.94
N ARG A 372 -0.73 4.07 21.79
CA ARG A 372 -0.15 5.09 22.65
C ARG A 372 -0.86 6.44 22.51
N SER A 373 -1.15 6.88 21.28
CA SER A 373 -1.87 8.13 21.03
C SER A 373 -3.26 8.16 21.70
N THR A 374 -3.93 7.02 21.80
CA THR A 374 -5.25 6.93 22.44
C THR A 374 -5.15 6.76 23.96
N MET A 375 -4.18 5.97 24.46
CA MET A 375 -4.04 5.69 25.90
C MET A 375 -3.34 6.81 26.69
N ASP A 376 -2.48 7.59 26.03
CA ASP A 376 -1.78 8.72 26.66
C ASP A 376 -2.58 10.04 26.48
N ARG A 377 -3.81 9.96 25.97
CA ARG A 377 -4.67 11.11 25.72
C ARG A 377 -5.32 11.59 27.01
N THR A 378 -5.16 12.87 27.35
CA THR A 378 -5.65 13.46 28.62
C THR A 378 -6.92 14.30 28.45
N ASP A 379 -7.50 14.35 27.24
CA ASP A 379 -8.69 15.14 26.91
C ASP A 379 -10.01 14.35 27.01
N ASP A 380 -9.97 13.09 27.46
CA ASP A 380 -11.14 12.21 27.59
C ASP A 380 -11.19 11.50 28.95
N PRO A 381 -12.37 11.00 29.39
CA PRO A 381 -12.50 10.27 30.66
C PRO A 381 -12.08 8.79 30.48
N SER A 382 -10.83 8.55 30.10
CA SER A 382 -10.26 7.22 29.95
C SER A 382 -9.41 6.79 31.16
N ASN A 383 -9.21 5.48 31.33
CA ASN A 383 -8.30 4.95 32.33
C ASN A 383 -6.85 5.06 31.83
N PHE A 384 -5.98 5.64 32.65
CA PHE A 384 -4.56 5.79 32.33
C PHE A 384 -3.75 4.56 32.74
N ARG A 385 -2.60 4.35 32.08
CA ARG A 385 -1.64 3.32 32.48
C ARG A 385 -1.07 3.67 33.86
N ALA A 386 -0.84 2.66 34.70
CA ALA A 386 -0.33 2.86 36.06
C ALA A 386 1.07 3.51 36.10
N ASP A 387 1.84 3.39 35.01
CA ASP A 387 3.16 3.99 34.80
C ASP A 387 3.11 5.33 34.05
N PHE A 388 1.92 5.87 33.77
CA PHE A 388 1.77 7.15 33.09
C PHE A 388 2.20 8.30 34.03
N GLN A 389 3.37 8.85 33.77
CA GLN A 389 3.89 10.07 34.39
C GLN A 389 4.02 11.11 33.28
N PRO A 390 3.07 12.05 33.14
CA PRO A 390 3.04 12.99 32.02
C PRO A 390 4.22 13.98 32.06
N TRP A 391 4.81 14.20 33.24
CA TRP A 391 6.02 14.97 33.45
C TRP A 391 6.73 14.53 34.73
N THR A 392 8.00 14.90 34.90
CA THR A 392 8.82 14.68 36.11
C THR A 392 9.03 15.94 36.90
#